data_AF-A0A3P7UD68-F1
#
_entry.id   AF-A0A3P7UD68-F1
#
_cell.length_a   1.000
_cell.length_b   1.000
_cell.length_c   1.000
_cell.angle_alpha   90.00
_cell.angle_beta   90.00
_cell.angle_gamma   90.00
#
_symmetry.space_group_name_H-M   'P 1'
#
loop_
_entity.id
_entity.type
_entity.pdbx_description
1 polymer ?
#
loop_
_entity_poly.entity_id
_entity_poly.type
_entity_poly.pdbx_seq_one_letter_code
_entity_poly.pdbx_strand_id
1 'polypeptide(L)'
;MYISSCIEKDAHRLTINLKKADDLPRWSFLGAPGIGPVADMPESPDASVLFGVLMLGRQKKLAWDRLPVFGNAHVCIKITMAQGEKQQTKSSRILKSTTTAVYNEAVMFLFGTTKKEIDSTKITITVHDMQRTCTGDDVIGCAYLGAVAHDKSEMEQWKNTVEHMGKEYKGTHNLKPPHQAPPVHVAETGDVDGDD
;
A
#
# COMPACT_ATOMS: atom_id res chain seq x y z
N MET A 1 6.62 5.67 6.14
CA MET A 1 5.49 6.53 5.70
C MET A 1 5.26 7.66 6.70
N TYR A 2 5.17 8.90 6.22
CA TYR A 2 4.94 10.09 7.04
C TYR A 2 3.56 10.68 6.74
N ILE A 3 2.69 10.69 7.76
CA ILE A 3 1.33 11.19 7.67
C ILE A 3 1.00 12.05 8.89
N SER A 4 -0.02 12.89 8.75
CA SER A 4 -0.64 13.55 9.89
C SER A 4 -2.15 13.39 9.87
N SER A 5 -2.76 13.41 11.04
CA SER A 5 -4.21 13.33 11.22
C SER A 5 -4.72 14.48 12.06
N CYS A 6 -5.88 15.00 11.69
CA CYS A 6 -6.59 16.06 12.41
C CYS A 6 -8.09 15.78 12.34
N ILE A 7 -8.78 15.84 13.49
CA ILE A 7 -10.23 15.74 13.58
C ILE A 7 -10.80 17.13 13.83
N GLU A 8 -11.59 17.65 12.91
CA GLU A 8 -12.33 18.89 13.08
C GLU A 8 -13.73 18.57 13.60
N LYS A 9 -13.96 18.85 14.89
CA LYS A 9 -15.20 18.47 15.57
C LYS A 9 -16.43 19.17 14.98
N ASP A 10 -16.34 20.49 14.77
CA ASP A 10 -17.45 21.31 14.27
C ASP A 10 -17.80 21.00 12.80
N ALA A 11 -16.81 20.58 12.02
CA ALA A 11 -16.98 20.21 10.62
C ALA A 11 -17.32 18.73 10.41
N HIS A 12 -17.36 17.92 11.48
CA HIS A 12 -17.51 16.46 11.41
C HIS A 12 -16.59 15.84 10.37
N ARG A 13 -15.31 16.21 10.41
CA ARG A 13 -14.33 15.91 9.36
C ARG A 13 -13.04 15.37 9.94
N LEU A 14 -12.57 14.26 9.37
CA LEU A 14 -11.21 13.76 9.59
C LEU A 14 -10.38 14.11 8.37
N THR A 15 -9.26 14.80 8.60
CA THR A 15 -8.30 15.13 7.55
C THR A 15 -7.03 14.32 7.79
N ILE A 16 -6.64 13.53 6.81
CA ILE A 16 -5.36 12.81 6.79
C ILE A 16 -4.45 13.49 5.76
N ASN A 17 -3.37 14.11 6.22
CA ASN A 17 -2.39 14.69 5.31
C ASN A 17 -1.31 13.67 5.00
N LEU A 18 -1.25 13.30 3.72
CA LEU A 18 -0.20 12.50 3.14
C LEU A 18 1.00 13.41 2.87
N LYS A 19 2.09 13.25 3.62
CA LYS A 19 3.31 14.03 3.40
C LYS A 19 4.23 13.30 2.45
N LYS A 20 4.73 12.13 2.86
CA LYS A 20 5.61 11.31 2.02
C LYS A 20 5.59 9.83 2.37
N ALA A 21 5.95 8.99 1.41
CA ALA A 21 6.27 7.59 1.60
C ALA A 21 7.70 7.34 1.10
N ASP A 22 8.58 6.94 2.02
CA ASP A 22 9.98 6.56 1.75
C ASP A 22 10.12 5.04 1.68
N ASP A 23 11.32 4.56 1.33
CA ASP A 23 11.68 3.13 1.24
C ASP A 23 10.77 2.32 0.30
N LEU A 24 10.29 2.95 -0.77
CA LEU A 24 9.48 2.28 -1.78
C LEU A 24 10.37 1.37 -2.65
N PRO A 25 9.87 0.17 -2.99
CA PRO A 25 10.66 -0.83 -3.69
C PRO A 25 11.07 -0.39 -5.11
N ARG A 26 12.29 -0.78 -5.49
CA ARG A 26 12.86 -0.61 -6.83
C ARG A 26 12.67 -1.88 -7.65
N TRP A 27 11.44 -2.15 -8.08
CA TRP A 27 11.09 -3.47 -8.63
C TRP A 27 10.35 -3.45 -9.97
N SER A 28 10.32 -2.33 -10.70
CA SER A 28 9.66 -2.39 -12.01
C SER A 28 10.55 -2.97 -13.09
N PHE A 29 10.16 -4.15 -13.55
CA PHE A 29 10.54 -4.68 -14.85
C PHE A 29 9.70 -3.95 -15.90
N LEU A 30 10.19 -2.82 -16.41
CA LEU A 30 9.63 -2.31 -17.66
C LEU A 30 10.10 -3.25 -18.77
N GLY A 31 9.20 -4.12 -19.23
CA GLY A 31 9.38 -4.84 -20.48
C GLY A 31 9.64 -3.83 -21.60
N ALA A 32 10.58 -4.16 -22.49
CA ALA A 32 10.89 -3.33 -23.65
C ALA A 32 9.60 -3.07 -24.48
N PRO A 33 9.43 -1.88 -25.08
CA PRO A 33 8.28 -1.60 -25.93
C PRO A 33 8.30 -2.56 -27.14
N GLY A 34 7.41 -3.55 -27.12
CA GLY A 34 7.29 -4.56 -28.17
C GLY A 34 7.24 -6.02 -27.69
N ILE A 35 7.47 -6.29 -26.40
CA ILE A 35 7.28 -7.63 -25.82
C ILE A 35 6.08 -7.55 -24.88
N GLY A 36 5.06 -8.37 -25.12
CA GLY A 36 3.85 -8.44 -24.29
C GLY A 36 4.16 -8.75 -22.82
N PRO A 37 3.13 -8.70 -21.94
CA PRO A 37 3.34 -8.93 -20.50
C PRO A 37 4.03 -10.28 -20.30
N VAL A 38 5.21 -10.24 -19.67
CA VAL A 38 5.93 -11.40 -19.13
C VAL A 38 5.11 -11.94 -17.95
N ALA A 39 3.99 -12.56 -18.27
CA ALA A 39 3.39 -13.58 -17.43
C ALA A 39 4.25 -14.84 -17.59
N ASP A 40 4.53 -15.51 -16.48
CA ASP A 40 5.36 -16.72 -16.39
C ASP A 40 6.88 -16.49 -16.40
N MET A 41 7.38 -15.93 -15.31
CA MET A 41 8.72 -16.27 -14.84
C MET A 41 8.53 -17.09 -13.56
N PRO A 42 8.87 -18.40 -13.55
CA PRO A 42 8.77 -19.20 -12.35
C PRO A 42 9.67 -18.59 -11.27
N GLU A 43 9.20 -18.61 -10.01
CA GLU A 43 9.97 -18.19 -8.84
C GLU A 43 11.28 -18.99 -8.80
N SER A 44 12.33 -18.45 -9.41
CA SER A 44 13.68 -18.99 -9.36
C SER A 44 14.33 -18.46 -8.08
N PRO A 45 14.83 -19.34 -7.18
CA PRO A 45 15.50 -18.92 -5.96
C PRO A 45 16.87 -18.27 -6.18
N ASP A 46 17.26 -17.98 -7.43
CA ASP A 46 18.62 -17.58 -7.75
C ASP A 46 18.71 -16.29 -8.59
N ALA A 47 18.15 -15.21 -8.05
CA ALA A 47 18.48 -13.86 -8.52
C ALA A 47 20.00 -13.57 -8.42
N SER A 48 20.71 -14.26 -7.52
CA SER A 48 22.16 -14.17 -7.33
C SER A 48 22.95 -14.76 -8.50
N VAL A 49 22.53 -15.90 -9.08
CA VAL A 49 23.16 -16.49 -10.26
C VAL A 49 23.00 -15.61 -11.51
N LEU A 50 21.85 -14.94 -11.69
CA LEU A 50 21.68 -14.02 -12.83
C LEU A 50 22.62 -12.79 -12.72
N PHE A 51 22.79 -12.26 -11.51
CA PHE A 51 23.78 -11.22 -11.22
C PHE A 51 25.21 -11.73 -11.41
N GLY A 52 25.50 -12.98 -11.03
CA GLY A 52 26.80 -13.63 -11.19
C GLY A 52 27.21 -13.83 -12.65
N VAL A 53 26.28 -14.24 -13.52
CA VAL A 53 26.53 -14.41 -14.97
C VAL A 53 26.77 -13.06 -15.66
N LEU A 54 26.11 -11.99 -15.21
CA LEU A 54 26.30 -10.65 -15.78
C LEU A 54 27.67 -10.04 -15.42
N MET A 55 28.21 -10.34 -14.23
CA MET A 55 29.46 -9.76 -13.73
C MET A 55 30.73 -10.48 -14.25
N LEU A 56 30.61 -11.71 -14.79
CA LEU A 56 31.76 -12.47 -15.29
C LEU A 56 32.13 -12.16 -16.76
N GLY A 57 31.30 -11.39 -17.48
CA GLY A 57 31.50 -11.05 -18.89
C GLY A 57 32.33 -9.79 -19.13
N ARG A 58 33.63 -9.82 -18.83
CA ARG A 58 34.59 -8.84 -19.39
C ARG A 58 34.60 -8.98 -20.93
N GLN A 59 34.40 -7.86 -21.63
CA GLN A 59 34.32 -7.69 -23.10
C GLN A 59 32.96 -7.97 -23.78
N LYS A 60 32.04 -7.01 -23.75
CA LYS A 60 31.31 -6.53 -24.95
C LYS A 60 30.47 -5.30 -24.58
N LYS A 61 30.91 -4.13 -25.04
CA LYS A 61 30.28 -2.81 -24.85
C LYS A 61 29.00 -2.62 -25.70
N LEU A 62 28.23 -3.68 -25.98
CA LEU A 62 27.13 -3.66 -26.96
C LEU A 62 25.79 -4.22 -26.45
N ALA A 63 25.67 -4.58 -25.17
CA ALA A 63 24.42 -5.12 -24.61
C ALA A 63 23.83 -4.31 -23.44
N TRP A 64 24.43 -3.17 -23.07
CA TRP A 64 23.90 -2.33 -21.98
C TRP A 64 22.62 -1.56 -22.38
N ASP A 65 22.42 -1.28 -23.67
CA ASP A 65 21.19 -0.64 -24.20
C ASP A 65 19.97 -1.57 -24.30
N ARG A 66 20.12 -2.88 -24.00
CA ARG A 66 19.03 -3.88 -24.06
C ARG A 66 18.70 -4.53 -22.72
N LEU A 67 19.23 -4.03 -21.61
CA LEU A 67 18.78 -4.46 -20.30
C LEU A 67 17.43 -3.80 -19.99
N PRO A 68 16.45 -4.51 -19.41
CA PRO A 68 15.24 -3.87 -18.90
C PRO A 68 15.69 -2.79 -17.93
N VAL A 69 15.34 -1.54 -18.22
CA VAL A 69 15.56 -0.44 -17.30
C VAL A 69 14.76 -0.78 -16.06
N PHE A 70 15.43 -1.08 -14.94
CA PHE A 70 14.77 -1.19 -13.65
C PHE A 70 14.16 0.18 -13.34
N GLY A 71 12.89 0.34 -13.68
CA GLY A 71 12.17 1.56 -13.39
C GLY A 71 11.83 1.62 -11.90
N ASN A 72 11.53 2.80 -11.41
CA ASN A 72 10.93 2.94 -10.09
C ASN A 72 9.41 2.66 -10.18
N ALA A 73 8.80 2.29 -9.05
CA ALA A 73 7.36 2.00 -8.97
C ALA A 73 6.48 3.22 -9.33
N HIS A 74 5.25 2.97 -9.80
CA HIS A 74 4.21 4.01 -9.92
C HIS A 74 3.27 3.91 -8.74
N VAL A 75 3.40 4.79 -7.77
CA VAL A 75 2.71 4.61 -6.49
C VAL A 75 1.44 5.44 -6.37
N CYS A 76 0.43 4.84 -5.75
CA CYS A 76 -0.83 5.44 -5.36
C CYS A 76 -1.10 5.09 -3.90
N ILE A 77 -1.59 6.04 -3.10
CA ILE A 77 -2.05 5.75 -1.74
C ILE A 77 -3.56 5.66 -1.75
N LYS A 78 -4.10 4.58 -1.21
CA LYS A 78 -5.53 4.40 -0.97
C LYS A 78 -5.78 4.41 0.53
N ILE A 79 -6.69 5.25 0.97
CA ILE A 79 -7.08 5.37 2.37
C ILE A 79 -8.53 4.93 2.49
N THR A 80 -8.76 3.90 3.30
CA THR A 80 -10.08 3.38 3.62
C THR A 80 -10.38 3.70 5.08
N MET A 81 -11.46 4.43 5.34
CA MET A 81 -11.98 4.69 6.67
C MET A 81 -13.33 4.00 6.84
N ALA A 82 -13.47 3.20 7.89
CA ALA A 82 -14.73 2.58 8.29
C ALA A 82 -15.13 3.05 9.69
N GLN A 83 -16.38 3.47 9.86
CA GLN A 83 -17.00 3.81 11.14
C GLN A 83 -18.36 3.11 11.22
N GLY A 84 -18.43 2.01 11.97
CA GLY A 84 -19.62 1.14 11.99
C GLY A 84 -20.00 0.68 10.59
N GLU A 85 -21.19 1.05 10.11
CA GLU A 85 -21.71 0.71 8.78
C GLU A 85 -21.21 1.62 7.65
N LYS A 86 -20.62 2.78 7.97
CA LYS A 86 -20.15 3.73 6.95
C LYS A 86 -18.71 3.42 6.57
N GLN A 87 -18.47 3.17 5.29
CA GLN A 87 -17.12 3.02 4.73
C GLN A 87 -16.88 4.06 3.65
N GLN A 88 -15.74 4.74 3.72
CA GLN A 88 -15.29 5.72 2.74
C GLN A 88 -13.88 5.36 2.29
N THR A 89 -13.70 5.25 0.99
CA THR A 89 -12.39 4.99 0.39
C THR A 89 -12.02 6.15 -0.51
N LYS A 90 -10.83 6.72 -0.31
CA LYS A 90 -10.29 7.78 -1.15
C LYS A 90 -8.86 7.45 -1.55
N SER A 91 -8.54 7.70 -2.81
CA SER A 91 -7.21 7.48 -3.37
C SER A 91 -6.52 8.82 -3.61
N SER A 92 -5.21 8.85 -3.42
CA SER A 92 -4.36 9.97 -3.80
C SER A 92 -4.11 9.97 -5.30
N ARG A 93 -3.43 11.02 -5.78
CA ARG A 93 -2.81 11.00 -7.10
C ARG A 93 -1.74 9.90 -7.23
N ILE A 94 -1.46 9.52 -8.47
CA ILE A 94 -0.42 8.55 -8.82
C ILE A 94 0.90 9.28 -9.05
N LEU A 95 1.97 8.87 -8.37
CA LEU A 95 3.33 9.37 -8.55
C LEU A 95 4.15 8.33 -9.31
N LYS A 96 4.60 8.68 -10.51
CA LYS A 96 5.30 7.78 -11.41
C LYS A 96 6.80 7.76 -11.11
N SER A 97 7.41 6.59 -11.32
CA SER A 97 8.84 6.36 -11.26
C SER A 97 9.52 6.99 -10.03
N THR A 98 9.04 6.67 -8.83
CA THR A 98 9.62 7.18 -7.58
C THR A 98 9.93 6.10 -6.54
N THR A 99 11.03 6.28 -5.81
CA THR A 99 11.38 5.51 -4.60
C THR A 99 11.04 6.27 -3.31
N THR A 100 10.69 7.56 -3.45
CA THR A 100 10.32 8.47 -2.37
C THR A 100 9.20 9.36 -2.86
N ALA A 101 7.98 9.02 -2.50
CA ALA A 101 6.78 9.67 -3.01
C ALA A 101 6.35 10.80 -2.07
N VAL A 102 6.42 12.05 -2.54
CA VAL A 102 5.99 13.22 -1.77
C VAL A 102 4.61 13.67 -2.27
N TYR A 103 3.60 13.52 -1.42
CA TYR A 103 2.20 13.80 -1.77
C TYR A 103 1.79 15.21 -1.35
N ASN A 104 2.16 15.70 -0.16
CA ASN A 104 1.68 16.98 0.37
C ASN A 104 0.19 17.23 0.09
N GLU A 105 -0.63 16.21 0.32
CA GLU A 105 -2.05 16.17 -0.05
C GLU A 105 -2.90 15.91 1.19
N ALA A 106 -4.05 16.58 1.29
CA ALA A 106 -4.98 16.40 2.39
C ALA A 106 -6.19 15.60 1.90
N VAL A 107 -6.39 14.40 2.47
CA VAL A 107 -7.55 13.56 2.18
C VAL A 107 -8.56 13.73 3.31
N MET A 108 -9.73 14.26 2.95
CA MET A 108 -10.79 14.57 3.91
C MET A 108 -11.87 13.50 3.91
N PHE A 109 -12.34 13.10 5.08
CA PHE A 109 -13.41 12.12 5.28
C PHE A 109 -14.52 12.71 6.14
N LEU A 110 -15.76 12.33 5.86
CA LEU A 110 -16.88 12.62 6.75
C LEU A 110 -16.73 11.75 8.00
N PHE A 111 -16.58 12.36 9.17
CA PHE A 111 -16.19 11.68 10.40
C PHE A 111 -17.19 11.92 11.53
N GLY A 112 -17.73 10.82 12.04
CA GLY A 112 -18.57 10.81 13.23
C GLY A 112 -17.75 11.11 14.49
N THR A 113 -18.11 12.18 15.20
CA THR A 113 -17.42 12.65 16.41
C THR A 113 -18.05 12.08 17.69
N THR A 114 -19.02 11.17 17.54
CA THR A 114 -19.63 10.45 18.67
C THR A 114 -18.64 9.45 19.25
N LYS A 115 -18.59 9.30 20.58
CA LYS A 115 -17.68 8.36 21.27
C LYS A 115 -17.74 6.92 20.70
N LYS A 116 -18.94 6.44 20.36
CA LYS A 116 -19.16 5.13 19.74
C LYS A 116 -18.53 5.01 18.34
N GLU A 117 -18.66 6.06 17.53
CA GLU A 117 -18.12 6.09 16.15
C GLU A 117 -16.59 6.18 16.18
N ILE A 118 -16.04 6.99 17.08
CA ILE A 118 -14.59 7.13 17.29
C ILE A 118 -13.97 5.80 17.70
N ASP A 119 -14.56 5.10 18.66
CA ASP A 119 -14.06 3.81 19.16
C ASP A 119 -14.11 2.71 18.09
N SER A 120 -15.15 2.73 17.26
CA SER A 120 -15.30 1.80 16.12
C SER A 120 -14.58 2.24 14.85
N THR A 121 -13.83 3.35 14.87
CA THR A 121 -13.13 3.86 13.69
C THR A 121 -11.97 2.95 13.32
N LYS A 122 -11.94 2.51 12.07
CA LYS A 122 -10.83 1.76 11.47
C LYS A 122 -10.34 2.50 10.25
N ILE A 123 -9.06 2.82 10.21
CA ILE A 123 -8.44 3.50 9.08
C ILE A 123 -7.31 2.62 8.57
N THR A 124 -7.35 2.31 7.28
CA THR A 124 -6.35 1.49 6.59
C THR A 124 -5.78 2.31 5.46
N ILE A 125 -4.48 2.58 5.53
CA ILE A 125 -3.73 3.32 4.52
C ILE A 125 -2.87 2.31 3.76
N THR A 126 -3.15 2.10 2.48
CA THR A 126 -2.43 1.16 1.62
C THR A 126 -1.68 1.91 0.53
N VAL A 127 -0.45 1.51 0.28
CA VAL A 127 0.38 1.98 -0.83
C VAL A 127 0.31 0.93 -1.92
N HIS A 128 -0.11 1.34 -3.11
CA HIS A 128 -0.29 0.48 -4.27
C HIS A 128 0.72 0.83 -5.37
N ASP A 129 1.29 -0.17 -6.03
CA ASP A 129 2.07 -0.06 -7.25
C ASP A 129 1.17 -0.27 -8.47
N MET A 130 0.81 0.84 -9.12
CA MET A 130 -0.06 0.88 -10.28
C MET A 130 0.54 0.20 -11.52
N GLN A 131 1.81 -0.22 -11.49
CA GLN A 131 2.40 -1.04 -12.56
C GLN A 131 2.19 -2.54 -12.36
N ARG A 132 1.87 -3.00 -11.15
CA ARG A 132 1.74 -4.43 -10.79
C ARG A 132 0.31 -4.98 -10.90
N THR A 133 -0.63 -4.20 -11.45
CA THR A 133 -2.06 -4.55 -11.49
C THR A 133 -2.38 -5.84 -12.28
N CYS A 134 -1.41 -6.47 -12.93
CA CYS A 134 -1.58 -7.71 -13.69
C CYS A 134 -1.58 -8.98 -12.81
N THR A 135 -0.96 -8.97 -11.62
CA THR A 135 -0.81 -10.18 -10.77
C THR A 135 -1.70 -10.18 -9.52
N GLY A 136 -2.51 -9.15 -9.31
CA GLY A 136 -3.47 -9.10 -8.19
C GLY A 136 -2.90 -8.75 -6.81
N ASP A 137 -1.57 -8.62 -6.68
CA ASP A 137 -0.88 -8.16 -5.47
C ASP A 137 -0.15 -6.84 -5.76
N ASP A 138 -0.93 -5.77 -5.95
CA ASP A 138 -0.41 -4.43 -6.22
C ASP A 138 -0.06 -3.67 -4.94
N VAL A 139 -0.29 -4.24 -3.75
CA VAL A 139 -0.04 -3.57 -2.47
C VAL A 139 1.45 -3.67 -2.10
N ILE A 140 2.13 -2.52 -2.07
CA ILE A 140 3.51 -2.40 -1.54
C ILE A 140 3.51 -2.56 -0.01
N GLY A 141 2.54 -1.95 0.67
CA GLY A 141 2.42 -2.06 2.11
C GLY A 141 1.33 -1.17 2.69
N CYS A 142 1.07 -1.36 3.98
CA CYS A 142 -0.03 -0.76 4.70
C CYS A 142 0.41 -0.17 6.04
N ALA A 143 -0.31 0.87 6.48
CA ALA A 143 -0.29 1.43 7.82
C ALA A 143 -1.74 1.55 8.32
N TYR A 144 -1.92 1.47 9.63
CA TYR A 144 -3.23 1.39 10.26
C TYR A 144 -3.40 2.47 11.31
N LEU A 145 -4.59 3.06 11.42
CA LEU A 145 -4.96 3.94 12.53
C LEU A 145 -6.34 3.52 13.05
N GLY A 146 -6.70 3.99 14.25
CA GLY A 146 -7.96 3.60 14.88
C GLY A 146 -7.88 2.26 15.59
N ALA A 147 -9.00 1.56 15.65
CA ALA A 147 -9.13 0.24 16.29
C ALA A 147 -8.32 -0.88 15.60
N VAL A 148 -7.78 -0.61 14.41
CA VAL A 148 -6.89 -1.54 13.66
C VAL A 148 -5.41 -1.16 13.76
N ALA A 149 -5.06 -0.14 14.54
CA ALA A 149 -3.66 0.21 14.79
C ALA A 149 -2.94 -0.95 15.48
N HIS A 150 -1.77 -1.33 14.96
CA HIS A 150 -0.97 -2.43 15.48
C HIS A 150 0.34 -1.95 16.10
N ASP A 151 0.92 -0.87 15.58
CA ASP A 151 2.14 -0.28 16.13
C ASP A 151 1.84 0.73 17.23
N LYS A 152 2.80 0.84 18.14
CA LYS A 152 2.80 1.90 19.15
C LYS A 152 2.69 3.29 18.53
N SER A 153 3.40 3.57 17.43
CA SER A 153 3.34 4.88 16.75
C SER A 153 1.97 5.19 16.15
N GLU A 154 1.30 4.18 15.60
CA GLU A 154 -0.05 4.26 15.04
C GLU A 154 -1.09 4.53 16.14
N MET A 155 -1.01 3.75 17.23
CA MET A 155 -1.89 3.89 18.39
C MET A 155 -1.71 5.26 19.06
N GLU A 156 -0.47 5.70 19.26
CA GLU A 156 -0.15 7.00 19.85
C GLU A 156 -0.64 8.15 18.97
N GLN A 157 -0.44 8.08 17.65
CA GLN A 157 -0.97 9.10 16.74
C GLN A 157 -2.50 9.16 16.81
N TRP A 158 -3.18 8.02 16.73
CA TRP A 158 -4.64 7.98 16.78
C TRP A 158 -5.17 8.50 18.11
N LYS A 159 -4.60 8.03 19.22
CA LYS A 159 -4.95 8.46 20.57
C LYS A 159 -4.83 9.98 20.70
N ASN A 160 -3.69 10.55 20.32
CA ASN A 160 -3.47 11.99 20.39
C ASN A 160 -4.44 12.78 19.51
N THR A 161 -4.75 12.28 18.32
CA THR A 161 -5.71 12.90 17.38
C THR A 161 -7.12 12.95 17.97
N VAL A 162 -7.54 11.88 18.66
CA VAL A 162 -8.85 11.78 19.32
C VAL A 162 -8.93 12.59 20.60
N GLU A 163 -7.88 12.58 21.43
CA GLU A 163 -7.82 13.34 22.69
C GLU A 163 -7.78 14.85 22.44
N HIS A 164 -7.18 15.28 21.33
CA HIS A 164 -6.97 16.69 21.01
C HIS A 164 -7.53 17.04 19.63
N MET A 165 -8.85 16.88 19.47
CA MET A 165 -9.56 17.32 18.27
C MET A 165 -9.27 18.79 17.95
N GLY A 166 -9.07 19.10 16.68
CA GLY A 166 -8.69 20.42 16.17
C GLY A 166 -7.19 20.65 16.06
N LYS A 167 -6.35 19.75 16.59
CA LYS A 167 -4.89 19.79 16.42
C LYS A 167 -4.42 18.73 15.44
N GLU A 168 -3.44 19.10 14.61
CA GLU A 168 -2.76 18.17 13.71
C GLU A 168 -1.69 17.38 14.48
N TYR A 169 -1.76 16.06 14.43
CA TYR A 169 -0.73 15.16 14.95
C TYR A 169 -0.03 14.44 13.82
N LYS A 170 1.31 14.46 13.85
CA LYS A 170 2.17 13.85 12.83
C LYS A 170 2.74 12.55 13.37
N GLY A 171 2.80 11.53 12.52
CA GLY A 171 3.46 10.27 12.84
C GLY A 171 4.22 9.70 11.66
N THR A 172 5.23 8.91 12.01
CA THR A 172 6.05 8.15 11.09
C THR A 172 5.77 6.67 11.35
N HIS A 173 5.23 5.98 10.36
CA HIS A 173 4.88 4.56 10.44
C HIS A 173 5.68 3.75 9.45
N ASN A 174 6.04 2.53 9.83
CA ASN A 174 6.66 1.58 8.92
C ASN A 174 5.55 0.94 8.07
N LEU A 175 5.78 0.82 6.77
CA LEU A 175 4.86 0.11 5.90
C LEU A 175 5.00 -1.39 6.19
N LYS A 176 3.88 -2.04 6.48
CA LYS A 176 3.81 -3.48 6.72
C LYS A 176 3.26 -4.20 5.50
N PRO A 177 3.56 -5.49 5.30
CA PRO A 177 2.82 -6.29 4.35
C PRO A 177 1.33 -6.33 4.74
N PRO A 178 0.40 -6.38 3.75
CA PRO A 178 -1.03 -6.45 4.02
C PRO A 178 -1.36 -7.66 4.91
N HIS A 179 -1.98 -7.41 6.07
CA HIS A 179 -2.40 -8.48 6.98
C HIS A 179 -3.79 -9.01 6.60
N GLN A 180 -3.92 -9.51 5.38
CA GLN A 180 -5.05 -10.32 4.97
C GLN A 180 -4.61 -11.26 3.86
N ALA A 181 -4.41 -12.54 4.21
CA ALA A 181 -4.68 -13.58 3.23
C ALA A 181 -6.14 -13.37 2.75
N PRO A 182 -6.42 -13.48 1.45
CA PRO A 182 -7.80 -13.43 0.97
C PRO A 182 -8.64 -14.42 1.78
N PRO A 183 -9.91 -14.11 2.11
CA PRO A 183 -10.79 -15.10 2.70
C PRO A 183 -10.90 -16.26 1.72
N VAL A 184 -10.15 -17.32 1.99
CA VAL A 184 -10.25 -18.61 1.33
C VAL A 184 -11.66 -19.11 1.58
N HIS A 185 -12.57 -18.79 0.66
CA HIS A 185 -13.79 -19.57 0.52
C HIS A 185 -13.33 -20.92 0.00
N VAL A 186 -13.04 -21.82 0.95
CA VAL A 186 -12.99 -23.25 0.66
C VAL A 186 -14.40 -23.58 0.18
N ALA A 187 -14.57 -23.70 -1.13
CA ALA A 187 -15.75 -24.35 -1.67
C ALA A 187 -15.65 -25.82 -1.25
N GLU A 188 -16.25 -26.14 -0.10
CA GLU A 188 -16.53 -27.51 0.29
C GLU A 188 -17.44 -28.08 -0.80
N THR A 189 -16.85 -28.85 -1.71
CA THR A 189 -17.60 -29.59 -2.71
C THR A 189 -18.04 -30.84 -1.98
N GLY A 190 -19.29 -30.83 -1.50
CA GLY A 190 -19.87 -31.96 -0.80
C GLY A 190 -19.79 -33.22 -1.66
N ASP A 191 -19.22 -34.27 -1.09
CA ASP A 191 -19.31 -35.62 -1.62
C ASP A 191 -20.79 -36.02 -1.62
N VAL A 192 -21.37 -36.09 -2.82
CA VAL A 192 -22.68 -36.71 -3.03
C VAL A 192 -22.44 -38.21 -3.14
N ASP A 193 -22.74 -38.90 -2.05
CA ASP A 193 -22.95 -40.34 -1.97
C ASP A 193 -23.99 -40.74 -3.04
N GLY A 194 -23.56 -41.54 -4.02
CA GLY A 194 -24.37 -42.01 -5.14
C GLY A 194 -24.32 -43.54 -5.22
N ASP A 195 -25.34 -44.15 -4.64
CA ASP A 195 -25.74 -45.56 -4.70
C ASP A 195 -26.08 -45.99 -6.15
N ASP A 196 -25.39 -46.99 -6.68
CA ASP A 196 -25.91 -48.09 -7.54
C ASP A 196 -24.90 -49.27 -7.58
#